data_AF-A0A6J1MRX8-F1
#
_entry.id   AF-A0A6J1MRX8-F1
#
_cell.length_a   1.000
_cell.length_b   1.000
_cell.length_c   1.000
_cell.angle_alpha   90.00
_cell.angle_beta   90.00
_cell.angle_gamma   90.00
#
_symmetry.space_group_name_H-M   'P 1'
#
loop_
_entity.id
_entity.type
_entity.pdbx_description
1 polymer ?
#
loop_
_entity_poly.entity_id
_entity_poly.type
_entity_poly.pdbx_seq_one_letter_code
_entity_poly.pdbx_strand_id
1 'polypeptide(L)' 'MSVSRAEVLKLYKNLLIYSKSLKLTDVAYYKRRISSEFKRNKALDKPEDITHAFKVGCYS' A
#
# COMPACT_ATOMS: atom_id res chain seq x y z
N MET A 1 -18.02 -0.43 -3.62
CA MET A 1 -17.16 0.71 -3.24
C MET A 1 -16.08 0.84 -4.29
N SER A 2 -16.05 1.95 -5.03
CA SER A 2 -14.98 2.23 -5.99
C SER A 2 -13.86 2.92 -5.24
N VAL A 3 -12.71 2.26 -5.08
CA VAL A 3 -11.54 2.87 -4.45
C VAL A 3 -10.97 3.91 -5.41
N SER A 4 -10.95 5.17 -4.98
CA SER A 4 -10.41 6.25 -5.80
C SER A 4 -8.88 6.22 -5.83
N ARG A 5 -8.29 6.71 -6.93
CA ARG A 5 -6.83 6.89 -7.03
C ARG A 5 -6.27 7.71 -5.85
N ALA A 6 -7.02 8.69 -5.37
CA ALA A 6 -6.63 9.54 -4.24
C ALA A 6 -6.50 8.73 -2.94
N GLU A 7 -7.41 7.79 -2.68
CA GLU A 7 -7.36 6.92 -1.50
C GLU A 7 -6.17 5.96 -1.56
N VAL A 8 -5.87 5.40 -2.74
CA VAL A 8 -4.68 4.54 -2.94
C VAL A 8 -3.40 5.33 -2.64
N LEU A 9 -3.29 6.57 -3.13
CA LEU A 9 -2.13 7.43 -2.86
C LEU A 9 -2.03 7.84 -1.38
N LYS A 10 -3.18 8.08 -0.73
CA LYS A 10 -3.23 8.37 0.71
C LYS A 10 -2.73 7.18 1.52
N LEU A 11 -3.17 5.96 1.19
CA LEU A 11 -2.70 4.73 1.83
C LEU A 11 -1.19 4.55 1.66
N TYR A 12 -0.68 4.73 0.44
CA TYR A 12 0.77 4.68 0.17
C TYR A 12 1.55 5.67 1.06
N LYS A 13 1.09 6.92 1.14
CA LYS A 13 1.72 7.95 1.97
C LYS A 13 1.69 7.58 3.46
N ASN A 14 0.57 7.06 3.95
CA ASN A 14 0.42 6.63 5.34
C ASN A 14 1.39 5.49 5.70
N LEU A 15 1.52 4.48 4.82
CA LEU A 15 2.47 3.38 5.02
C LEU A 15 3.93 3.88 5.05
N LEU A 16 4.28 4.87 4.23
CA LEU A 16 5.60 5.50 4.29
C LEU A 16 5.82 6.31 5.56
N ILE A 17 4.79 6.97 6.09
CA ILE A 17 4.88 7.66 7.38
C ILE A 17 5.07 6.64 8.51
N TYR A 18 4.29 5.56 8.51
CA TYR A 18 4.42 4.46 9.47
C TYR A 18 5.82 3.83 9.45
N SER A 19 6.46 3.75 8.27
CA SER A 19 7.83 3.26 8.18
C SER A 19 8.84 4.03 9.03
N LYS A 20 8.55 5.31 9.36
CA LYS A 20 9.39 6.13 10.25
C LYS A 20 9.23 5.78 11.73
N SER A 21 8.10 5.19 12.12
CA SER A 21 7.84 4.74 13.49
C SER A 21 8.32 3.31 13.75
N LEU A 22 8.76 2.58 12.72
CA LEU A 22 9.32 1.23 12.87
C LEU A 22 10.66 1.29 13.62
N LYS A 23 10.72 0.59 14.77
CA LYS A 23 11.94 0.47 15.59
C LYS A 23 12.62 -0.89 15.47
N LEU A 24 11.85 -1.94 15.15
CA LEU A 24 12.29 -3.34 15.22
C LEU A 24 12.48 -3.99 13.84
N THR A 25 12.25 -3.23 12.76
CA THR A 25 12.26 -3.75 11.39
C THR A 25 13.16 -2.88 10.52
N ASP A 26 13.84 -3.49 9.55
CA ASP A 26 14.58 -2.75 8.53
C ASP A 26 13.61 -1.87 7.71
N VAL A 27 13.71 -0.56 7.95
CA VAL A 27 12.89 0.47 7.30
C VAL A 27 13.12 0.48 5.79
N ALA A 28 14.35 0.22 5.32
CA ALA A 28 14.67 0.17 3.90
C ALA A 28 14.08 -1.08 3.23
N TYR A 29 14.05 -2.22 3.92
CA TYR A 29 13.34 -3.41 3.47
C TYR A 29 11.83 -3.16 3.41
N TYR A 30 11.25 -2.58 4.46
CA TYR A 30 9.83 -2.25 4.53
C TYR A 30 9.39 -1.34 3.37
N LYS A 31 10.11 -0.24 3.15
CA LYS A 31 9.81 0.68 2.02
C LYS A 31 9.90 -0.02 0.67
N ARG A 32 10.93 -0.84 0.45
CA ARG A 32 11.10 -1.61 -0.80
C ARG A 32 9.94 -2.58 -1.02
N ARG A 33 9.46 -3.23 0.04
CA ARG A 33 8.31 -4.15 -0.01
C ARG A 33 7.03 -3.42 -0.39
N ILE A 34 6.71 -2.31 0.29
CA ILE A 34 5.54 -1.48 -0.03
C ILE A 34 5.59 -0.99 -1.48
N SER A 35 6.71 -0.42 -1.93
CA SER A 35 6.84 0.02 -3.32
C SER A 35 6.68 -1.12 -4.34
N SER A 36 7.16 -2.32 -4.02
CA SER A 36 7.02 -3.50 -4.88
C SER A 36 5.58 -3.97 -4.99
N GLU A 37 4.84 -4.01 -3.87
CA GLU A 37 3.41 -4.37 -3.87
C GLU A 37 2.57 -3.37 -4.65
N PHE A 38 2.77 -2.07 -4.45
CA PHE A 38 2.06 -1.05 -5.20
C PHE A 38 2.38 -1.08 -6.70
N LYS A 39 3.63 -1.40 -7.09
CA LYS A 39 4.00 -1.56 -8.50
C LYS A 39 3.35 -2.80 -9.12
N ARG A 40 3.33 -3.94 -8.42
CA ARG A 40 2.65 -5.16 -8.87
C ARG A 40 1.15 -4.94 -9.03
N ASN A 41 0.54 -4.26 -8.06
CA ASN A 41 -0.89 -3.99 -8.04
C ASN A 41 -1.31 -2.87 -8.99
N LYS A 42 -0.36 -2.08 -9.52
CA LYS A 42 -0.63 -1.05 -10.54
C LYS A 42 -1.12 -1.63 -11.87
N ALA A 43 -0.79 -2.90 -12.15
CA ALA A 43 -1.26 -3.62 -13.33
C ALA A 43 -2.60 -4.36 -13.12
N LEU A 44 -3.21 -4.23 -11.94
CA LEU A 44 -4.54 -4.77 -11.69
C LEU A 44 -5.58 -3.87 -12.36
N ASP A 45 -6.17 -4.36 -13.46
CA ASP A 45 -7.27 -3.68 -14.15
C ASP A 45 -8.64 -4.02 -13.55
N LYS A 46 -8.73 -5.10 -12.76
CA LYS A 46 -10.01 -5.55 -12.18
C LYS A 46 -10.35 -4.74 -10.92
N PRO A 47 -11.51 -4.08 -10.87
CA PRO A 47 -11.92 -3.27 -9.72
C PRO A 47 -12.13 -4.09 -8.44
N GLU A 48 -12.46 -5.39 -8.54
CA GLU A 48 -12.55 -6.26 -7.36
C GLU A 48 -11.17 -6.48 -6.71
N ASP A 49 -10.15 -6.72 -7.52
CA ASP A 49 -8.77 -6.96 -7.07
C ASP A 49 -8.17 -5.71 -6.42
N ILE A 50 -8.46 -4.53 -6.97
CA ILE A 50 -8.06 -3.24 -6.38
C ILE A 50 -8.72 -3.06 -5.01
N THR A 51 -10.01 -3.39 -4.89
CA THR A 51 -10.75 -3.25 -3.63
C THR A 51 -10.24 -4.21 -2.57
N HIS A 52 -9.92 -5.44 -2.96
CA HIS A 52 -9.32 -6.44 -2.07
C HIS A 52 -7.94 -6.00 -1.58
N ALA A 53 -7.05 -5.60 -2.50
CA ALA A 53 -5.71 -5.13 -2.16
C ALA A 53 -5.74 -3.88 -1.26
N PHE A 54 -6.66 -2.95 -1.52
CA PHE A 54 -6.84 -1.76 -0.68
C PHE A 54 -7.31 -2.12 0.74
N LYS A 55 -8.26 -3.05 0.88
CA LYS A 55 -8.69 -3.56 2.19
C LYS A 55 -7.53 -4.19 2.95
N VAL A 56 -6.77 -5.09 2.32
CA VAL A 56 -5.61 -5.74 2.96
C VAL A 56 -4.62 -4.69 3.48
N GLY A 57 -4.27 -3.70 2.66
CA GLY A 57 -3.35 -2.64 3.05
C GLY A 57 -3.87 -1.71 4.17
N CYS A 58 -5.19 -1.61 4.38
CA CYS A 58 -5.78 -0.81 5.46
C CYS A 58 -5.80 -1.53 6.82
N TYR A 59 -5.74 -2.86 6.84
CA TYR A 59 -5.72 -3.68 8.07
C TYR A 59 -4.31 -4.17 8.44
N SER A 60 -3.28 -3.78 7.67
CA SER A 60 -1.85 -4.11 7.88
C SER A 60 -1.18 -3.12 8.82
#